data_AF-F3FVX0-F1
#
_entry.id   AF-F3FVX0-F1
#
_cell.length_a   1.000
_cell.length_b   1.000
_cell.length_c   1.000
_cell.angle_alpha   90.00
_cell.angle_beta   90.00
_cell.angle_gamma   90.00
#
_symmetry.space_group_name_H-M   'P 1'
#
loop_
_entity.id
_entity.type
_entity.pdbx_description
1 polymer ?
#
loop_
_entity_poly.entity_id
_entity_poly.type
_entity_poly.pdbx_seq_one_letter_code
_entity_poly.pdbx_strand_id
1 'polypeptide(L)'
;FFREMLGDVDEPTLPFGLQDVRGDGHGIEEAHQPLPAELSQRLRAQARLQGVSAASLHHLAWARVLGRLCGRNNVVFGTVLLGRMRGGEGVGRALGMFINTLPLRVDVVV
;
A
#
# COMPACT_ATOMS: atom_id res chain seq x y z
N PHE A 1 15.33 -12.19 1.47
CA PHE A 1 13.91 -11.83 1.33
C PHE A 1 13.64 -10.85 0.19
N PHE A 2 13.83 -9.52 0.31
CA PHE A 2 13.44 -8.61 -0.79
C PHE A 2 14.15 -8.87 -2.13
N ARG A 3 15.43 -9.26 -2.10
CA ARG A 3 16.16 -9.69 -3.32
C ARG A 3 15.49 -10.84 -4.05
N GLU A 4 14.89 -11.77 -3.31
CA GLU A 4 14.16 -12.91 -3.86
C GLU A 4 12.76 -12.50 -4.32
N MET A 5 12.05 -11.70 -3.52
CA MET A 5 10.69 -11.21 -3.84
C MET A 5 10.66 -10.30 -5.08
N LEU A 6 11.69 -9.48 -5.28
CA LEU A 6 11.75 -8.44 -6.31
C LEU A 6 12.80 -8.74 -7.40
N GLY A 7 13.44 -9.91 -7.36
CA GLY A 7 14.59 -10.22 -8.22
C GLY A 7 14.26 -10.33 -9.71
N ASP A 8 13.00 -10.55 -10.04
CA ASP A 8 12.40 -10.68 -11.38
C ASP A 8 11.52 -9.46 -11.73
N VAL A 9 11.61 -8.37 -10.96
CA VAL A 9 10.90 -7.13 -11.27
C VAL A 9 11.81 -6.26 -12.14
N ASP A 10 11.65 -6.38 -13.45
CA ASP A 10 12.49 -5.67 -14.42
C ASP A 10 11.98 -4.26 -14.76
N GLU A 11 10.68 -4.00 -14.54
CA GLU A 11 10.03 -2.73 -14.84
C GLU A 11 9.13 -2.23 -13.70
N PRO A 12 9.13 -0.92 -13.40
CA PRO A 12 8.28 -0.33 -12.36
C PRO A 12 6.79 -0.37 -12.73
N THR A 13 5.93 -0.41 -11.71
CA THR A 13 4.48 -0.24 -11.90
C THR A 13 4.16 1.25 -12.02
N LEU A 14 4.13 1.78 -13.26
CA LEU A 14 3.93 3.21 -13.54
C LEU A 14 2.62 3.43 -14.30
N PRO A 15 1.52 3.78 -13.62
CA PRO A 15 0.29 4.22 -14.27
C PRO A 15 0.60 5.40 -15.19
N PHE A 16 0.04 5.39 -16.40
CA PHE A 16 0.18 6.47 -17.37
C PHE A 16 1.62 6.81 -17.77
N GLY A 17 2.59 5.92 -17.51
CA GLY A 17 4.00 6.16 -17.84
C GLY A 17 4.64 7.31 -17.05
N LEU A 18 4.06 7.71 -15.91
CA LEU A 18 4.60 8.75 -15.03
C LEU A 18 5.93 8.30 -14.40
N GLN A 19 7.03 8.60 -15.07
CA GLN A 19 8.39 8.27 -14.61
C GLN A 19 9.00 9.35 -13.72
N ASP A 20 8.61 10.60 -13.95
CA ASP A 20 9.15 11.74 -13.21
C ASP A 20 8.28 12.07 -11.99
N VAL A 21 8.54 11.35 -10.89
CA VAL A 21 7.95 11.62 -9.58
C VAL A 21 8.91 12.40 -8.67
N ARG A 22 10.07 12.82 -9.18
CA ARG A 22 11.11 13.53 -8.41
C ARG A 22 11.02 15.03 -8.68
N GLY A 23 9.93 15.64 -8.23
CA GLY A 23 9.75 17.09 -8.22
C GLY A 23 9.85 17.69 -6.81
N ASP A 24 9.69 19.01 -6.71
CA ASP A 24 9.53 19.74 -5.44
C ASP A 24 8.12 19.61 -4.83
N GLY A 25 7.25 18.85 -5.48
CA GLY A 25 5.88 18.57 -5.05
C GLY A 25 4.85 19.61 -5.51
N HIS A 26 5.24 20.68 -6.21
CA HIS A 26 4.30 21.72 -6.64
C HIS A 26 3.24 21.25 -7.65
N GLY A 27 3.48 20.14 -8.35
CA GLY A 27 2.52 19.52 -9.27
C GLY A 27 1.63 18.44 -8.66
N ILE A 28 1.66 18.26 -7.33
CA ILE A 28 0.86 17.25 -6.64
C ILE A 28 -0.51 17.83 -6.29
N GLU A 29 -1.57 17.22 -6.83
CA GLU A 29 -2.95 17.49 -6.41
C GLU A 29 -3.45 16.39 -5.46
N GLU A 30 -4.22 16.78 -4.46
CA GLU A 30 -4.82 15.86 -3.49
C GLU A 30 -6.32 15.67 -3.75
N ALA A 31 -6.75 14.41 -3.82
CA ALA A 31 -8.15 14.04 -3.93
C ALA A 31 -8.57 13.17 -2.74
N HIS A 32 -9.66 13.56 -2.07
CA HIS A 32 -10.20 12.86 -0.92
C HIS A 32 -11.62 12.41 -1.20
N GLN A 33 -11.85 11.09 -1.16
CA GLN A 33 -13.18 10.51 -1.24
C GLN A 33 -13.45 9.66 0.00
N PRO A 34 -14.35 10.07 0.90
CA PRO A 34 -14.73 9.25 2.04
C PRO A 34 -15.51 8.02 1.58
N LEU A 35 -15.23 6.87 2.20
CA LEU A 35 -16.06 5.69 2.05
C LEU A 35 -17.29 5.81 2.95
N PRO A 36 -18.50 5.49 2.45
CA PRO A 36 -19.70 5.42 3.28
C PRO A 36 -19.49 4.55 4.52
N ALA A 37 -20.11 4.91 5.64
CA ALA A 37 -19.93 4.24 6.92
C ALA A 37 -20.29 2.75 6.84
N GLU A 38 -21.38 2.44 6.14
CA GLU A 38 -21.90 1.09 5.95
C GLU A 38 -20.91 0.23 5.14
N LEU A 39 -20.32 0.80 4.09
CA LEU A 39 -19.28 0.12 3.30
C LEU A 39 -18.04 -0.14 4.15
N SER A 40 -17.61 0.86 4.92
CA SER A 40 -16.46 0.74 5.82
C SER A 40 -16.66 -0.38 6.86
N GLN A 41 -17.86 -0.49 7.44
CA GLN A 41 -18.20 -1.56 8.38
C GLN A 41 -18.18 -2.94 7.70
N ARG A 42 -18.77 -3.05 6.50
CA ARG A 42 -18.79 -4.30 5.73
C ARG A 42 -17.38 -4.77 5.36
N LEU A 43 -16.49 -3.87 4.96
CA LEU A 43 -15.09 -4.19 4.67
C LEU A 43 -14.37 -4.74 5.91
N ARG A 44 -14.58 -4.13 7.09
CA ARG A 44 -13.99 -4.63 8.35
C ARG A 44 -14.56 -5.99 8.76
N ALA A 45 -15.85 -6.22 8.56
CA ALA A 45 -16.47 -7.52 8.79
C ALA A 45 -15.88 -8.59 7.86
N GLN A 46 -15.72 -8.30 6.57
CA GLN A 46 -15.11 -9.21 5.61
C GLN A 46 -13.64 -9.50 5.95
N ALA A 47 -12.85 -8.49 6.29
CA ALA A 47 -11.47 -8.67 6.72
C ALA A 47 -11.38 -9.65 7.92
N ARG A 48 -12.28 -9.49 8.91
CA ARG A 48 -12.36 -10.37 10.07
C ARG A 48 -12.73 -11.80 9.70
N LEU A 49 -13.73 -11.99 8.82
CA LEU A 49 -14.14 -13.31 8.34
C LEU A 49 -13.01 -14.04 7.60
N GLN A 50 -12.17 -13.28 6.88
CA GLN A 50 -11.02 -13.81 6.13
C GLN A 50 -9.74 -13.90 6.96
N GLY A 51 -9.76 -13.49 8.24
CA GLY A 51 -8.59 -13.51 9.12
C GLY A 51 -7.46 -12.54 8.70
N VAL A 52 -7.78 -11.50 7.93
CA VAL A 52 -6.82 -10.50 7.43
C VAL A 52 -7.07 -9.12 8.03
N SER A 53 -6.10 -8.21 7.86
CA SER A 53 -6.28 -6.82 8.24
C SER A 53 -7.19 -6.08 7.25
N ALA A 54 -7.85 -5.01 7.69
CA ALA A 54 -8.55 -4.10 6.77
C ALA A 54 -7.58 -3.49 5.74
N ALA A 55 -6.32 -3.22 6.12
CA ALA A 55 -5.29 -2.73 5.21
C ALA A 55 -5.03 -3.71 4.05
N SER A 56 -5.07 -5.02 4.30
CA SER A 56 -4.92 -6.05 3.25
C SER A 56 -5.97 -5.90 2.14
N LEU A 57 -7.23 -5.60 2.49
CA LEU A 57 -8.28 -5.37 1.51
C LEU A 57 -8.04 -4.08 0.70
N HIS A 58 -7.54 -3.02 1.35
CA HIS A 58 -7.23 -1.75 0.67
C HIS A 58 -6.02 -1.90 -0.26
N HIS A 59 -5.00 -2.66 0.16
CA HIS A 59 -3.87 -3.01 -0.70
C HIS A 59 -4.30 -3.80 -1.93
N LEU A 60 -5.21 -4.78 -1.77
CA LEU A 60 -5.75 -5.52 -2.91
C LEU A 60 -6.56 -4.61 -3.85
N ALA A 61 -7.39 -3.72 -3.30
CA ALA A 61 -8.14 -2.76 -4.10
C ALA A 61 -7.20 -1.85 -4.91
N TRP A 62 -6.15 -1.33 -4.28
CA TRP A 62 -5.14 -0.51 -4.95
C TRP A 62 -4.36 -1.30 -6.00
N ALA A 63 -3.96 -2.53 -5.69
CA ALA A 63 -3.29 -3.42 -6.64
C ALA A 63 -4.13 -3.61 -7.91
N ARG A 64 -5.45 -3.82 -7.77
CA ARG A 64 -6.37 -3.97 -8.91
C ARG A 64 -6.47 -2.71 -9.76
N VAL A 65 -6.49 -1.54 -9.14
CA VAL A 65 -6.46 -0.25 -9.87
C VAL A 65 -5.16 -0.14 -10.66
N LEU A 66 -4.01 -0.35 -10.01
CA LEU A 66 -2.71 -0.30 -10.68
C LEU A 66 -2.61 -1.31 -11.82
N GLY A 67 -3.07 -2.55 -11.61
CA GLY A 67 -3.03 -3.59 -12.62
C GLY A 67 -3.84 -3.22 -13.86
N ARG A 68 -5.02 -2.62 -13.67
CA ARG A 68 -5.84 -2.10 -14.78
C ARG A 68 -5.17 -0.92 -15.49
N LEU A 69 -4.62 0.04 -14.75
CA LEU A 69 -3.99 1.23 -15.33
C LEU A 69 -2.67 0.93 -16.05
N CYS A 70 -1.94 -0.10 -15.60
CA CYS A 70 -0.66 -0.49 -16.19
C CYS A 70 -0.78 -1.63 -17.21
N GLY A 71 -1.97 -2.25 -17.35
CA GLY A 71 -2.14 -3.46 -18.17
C GLY A 71 -1.33 -4.66 -17.66
N ARG A 72 -1.11 -4.76 -16.34
CA ARG A 72 -0.25 -5.77 -15.70
C ARG A 72 -1.04 -6.56 -14.66
N ASN A 73 -0.75 -7.85 -14.58
CA ASN A 73 -1.33 -8.72 -13.54
C ASN A 73 -0.46 -8.78 -12.28
N ASN A 74 0.83 -8.49 -12.38
CA ASN A 74 1.73 -8.43 -11.24
C ASN A 74 2.20 -6.99 -11.04
N VAL A 75 1.87 -6.42 -9.88
CA VAL A 75 2.15 -5.01 -9.55
C VAL A 75 2.95 -4.91 -8.26
N VAL A 76 3.79 -3.88 -8.19
CA VAL A 76 4.61 -3.55 -7.02
C VAL A 76 4.38 -2.10 -6.62
N PHE A 77 4.06 -1.85 -5.36
CA PHE A 77 3.93 -0.51 -4.80
C PHE A 77 4.40 -0.46 -3.35
N GLY A 78 4.71 0.74 -2.85
CA GLY A 78 5.11 0.94 -1.45
C GLY A 78 3.91 0.98 -0.51
N THR A 79 4.00 0.30 0.64
CA THR A 79 3.10 0.50 1.78
C THR A 79 3.86 1.13 2.92
N VAL A 80 3.26 2.17 3.52
CA VAL A 80 3.82 2.84 4.70
C VAL A 80 3.37 2.11 5.96
N LEU A 81 4.34 1.72 6.79
CA LEU A 81 4.13 1.13 8.10
C LEU A 81 4.66 2.07 9.17
N LEU A 82 3.86 2.27 10.22
CA LEU A 82 4.29 2.99 11.41
C LEU A 82 4.91 2.00 12.42
N GLY A 83 6.21 2.14 12.66
CA GLY A 83 6.97 1.29 13.55
C GLY A 83 6.74 1.63 15.02
N ARG A 84 5.77 0.98 15.66
CA ARG A 84 5.72 0.85 17.14
C ARG A 84 5.34 -0.55 17.62
N MET A 85 5.49 -1.56 16.77
CA MET A 85 4.97 -2.90 17.02
C MET A 85 5.70 -3.69 18.13
N ARG A 86 6.88 -3.26 18.61
CA ARG A 86 7.56 -3.88 19.79
C ARG A 86 8.37 -2.86 20.56
N GLY A 87 7.80 -2.35 21.64
CA GLY A 87 8.53 -1.66 22.69
C GLY A 87 7.91 -2.04 24.01
N GLY A 88 8.66 -2.75 24.86
CA GLY A 88 8.22 -3.09 26.21
C GLY A 88 7.88 -1.86 27.05
N GLU A 89 7.43 -2.09 28.28
CA GLU A 89 7.09 -1.04 29.25
C GLU A 89 8.15 0.08 29.24
N GLY A 90 7.77 1.28 28.78
CA GLY A 90 8.66 2.45 28.73
C GLY A 90 8.82 3.18 27.37
N VAL A 91 8.32 2.63 26.25
CA VAL A 91 8.53 3.24 24.90
C VAL A 91 7.53 4.37 24.54
N GLY A 92 6.70 4.79 25.48
CA GLY A 92 5.72 5.87 25.31
C GLY A 92 6.29 7.28 25.11
N ARG A 93 7.62 7.49 25.10
CA ARG A 93 8.25 8.83 25.08
C ARG A 93 9.36 9.06 24.05
N ALA A 94 9.46 8.25 22.99
CA ALA A 94 10.36 8.56 21.88
C ALA A 94 9.67 9.46 20.84
N LEU A 95 9.95 10.76 20.85
CA LEU A 95 9.62 11.65 19.72
C LEU A 95 10.57 11.32 18.55
N GLY A 96 10.03 10.81 17.44
CA GLY A 96 10.81 10.41 16.26
C GLY A 96 9.92 9.84 15.14
N MET A 97 10.37 9.97 13.89
CA MET A 97 9.63 9.53 12.70
C MET A 97 9.91 8.04 12.43
N PHE A 98 9.07 7.16 12.96
CA PHE A 98 9.18 5.70 12.78
C PHE A 98 8.40 5.24 11.54
N ILE A 99 8.66 5.86 10.39
CA ILE A 99 8.04 5.49 9.13
C ILE A 99 8.93 4.47 8.43
N ASN A 100 8.35 3.37 7.97
CA ASN A 100 9.01 2.42 7.08
C ASN A 100 8.14 2.20 5.84
N THR A 101 8.70 2.37 4.65
CA THR A 101 8.02 2.06 3.40
C THR A 101 8.54 0.72 2.89
N LEU A 102 7.67 -0.28 2.87
CA LEU A 102 8.01 -1.61 2.35
C LEU A 102 7.38 -1.83 0.98
N PRO A 103 8.08 -2.50 0.05
CA PRO A 103 7.49 -2.91 -1.20
C PRO A 103 6.49 -4.03 -0.96
N LEU A 104 5.31 -3.91 -1.56
CA LEU A 104 4.28 -4.92 -1.61
C LEU A 104 4.07 -5.33 -3.07
N ARG A 105 4.32 -6.62 -3.35
CA ARG A 105 4.09 -7.24 -4.65
C ARG A 105 2.79 -8.04 -4.59
N VAL A 106 1.89 -7.82 -5.56
CA VAL A 106 0.56 -8.45 -5.61
C VAL A 106 0.29 -8.96 -7.02
N ASP A 107 -0.15 -10.21 -7.11
CA ASP A 107 -0.76 -10.76 -8.32
C ASP A 107 -2.28 -10.52 -8.28
N VAL A 108 -2.82 -9.89 -9.32
CA VAL A 108 -4.23 -9.52 -9.46
C VAL A 108 -4.99 -10.36 -10.49
N VAL A 109 -4.40 -11.45 -11.01
CA VAL A 109 -5.16 -12.41 -11.84
C VAL A 109 -6.39 -12.88 -11.05
N VAL A 110 -7.56 -12.74 -11.66
CA VAL A 110 -8.84 -13.29 -11.18
C VAL A 110 -9.09 -14.60 -11.90
#